data_AF-A0A3A9XMB3-F1
#
_entry.id   AF-A0A3A9XMB3-F1
#
_cell.length_a   1.000
_cell.length_b   1.000
_cell.length_c   1.000
_cell.angle_alpha   90.00
_cell.angle_beta   90.00
_cell.angle_gamma   90.00
#
_symmetry.space_group_name_H-M   'P 1'
#
loop_
_entity.id
_entity.type
_entity.pdbx_description
1 polymer ?
#
loop_
_entity_poly.entity_id
_entity_poly.type
_entity_poly.pdbx_seq_one_letter_code
_entity_poly.pdbx_strand_id
1 'polypeptide(L)'
;MKKLFLLLLMVGAGLTTQAQKTWEQLGTEVFPDIYHVATELGKQTDKVVAKGSAISITTSKGTVTLEQRRDKTKPENIKHYEYFLLSSTGKEIPLRQMNAHRTLEKFQLKLLQLKESLAENQDKNVEELLDSLF
;
A
#
# COMPACT_ATOMS: atom_id res chain seq x y z
N MET A 1 49.16 -1.06 16.99
CA MET A 1 49.12 -1.38 15.55
C MET A 1 48.08 -2.47 15.35
N LYS A 2 46.90 -2.10 14.80
CA LYS A 2 46.47 -2.43 13.43
C LYS A 2 45.95 -3.88 13.29
N LYS A 3 44.66 -3.96 12.90
CA LYS A 3 44.01 -5.03 12.11
C LYS A 3 43.49 -6.21 12.95
N LEU A 4 42.29 -6.75 12.76
CA LEU A 4 41.36 -6.63 11.64
C LEU A 4 39.95 -6.98 12.14
N PHE A 5 39.04 -6.02 11.98
CA PHE A 5 37.61 -6.22 11.73
C PHE A 5 37.42 -7.37 10.72
N LEU A 6 36.59 -8.38 11.02
CA LEU A 6 35.81 -9.18 10.05
C LEU A 6 35.33 -10.48 10.71
N LEU A 7 34.06 -10.54 11.11
CA LEU A 7 33.15 -11.71 11.01
C LEU A 7 31.84 -11.47 11.78
N LEU A 8 31.25 -10.28 11.61
CA LEU A 8 29.93 -9.93 12.15
C LEU A 8 29.13 -9.34 11.00
N LEU A 9 28.67 -10.17 10.07
CA LEU A 9 27.58 -9.92 9.11
C LEU A 9 27.46 -11.08 8.11
N MET A 10 27.10 -12.27 8.59
CA MET A 10 26.56 -13.34 7.73
C MET A 10 25.35 -14.03 8.39
N VAL A 11 24.58 -13.28 9.18
CA VAL A 11 23.25 -13.69 9.63
C VAL A 11 22.36 -12.46 9.49
N GLY A 12 21.55 -12.41 8.43
CA GLY A 12 20.65 -11.27 8.23
C GLY A 12 20.10 -11.11 6.81
N ALA A 13 20.71 -11.75 5.81
CA ALA A 13 20.04 -11.95 4.52
C ALA A 13 19.07 -13.13 4.61
N GLY A 14 18.13 -13.04 5.56
CA GLY A 14 16.90 -13.79 5.48
C GLY A 14 16.17 -13.27 4.25
N LEU A 15 16.40 -13.93 3.11
CA LEU A 15 15.46 -13.90 2.00
C LEU A 15 14.15 -14.43 2.56
N THR A 16 13.34 -13.53 3.11
CA THR A 16 11.94 -13.79 3.37
C THR A 16 11.28 -13.87 2.01
N THR A 17 11.43 -15.01 1.34
CA THR A 17 10.43 -15.49 0.38
C THR A 17 9.15 -15.66 1.19
N GLN A 18 8.43 -14.57 1.39
CA GLN A 18 7.06 -14.66 1.88
C GLN A 18 6.32 -15.50 0.84
N ALA A 19 5.80 -16.64 1.27
CA ALA A 19 5.01 -17.50 0.41
C ALA A 19 3.87 -16.67 -0.20
N GLN A 20 3.63 -16.80 -1.50
CA GLN A 20 2.57 -16.09 -2.20
C GLN A 20 1.23 -16.31 -1.47
N LYS A 21 0.63 -15.23 -0.96
CA LYS A 21 -0.65 -15.29 -0.24
C LYS A 21 -1.77 -15.85 -1.13
N THR A 22 -2.67 -16.63 -0.54
CA THR A 22 -3.85 -17.16 -1.24
C THR A 22 -4.84 -16.04 -1.57
N TRP A 23 -5.75 -16.26 -2.54
CA TRP A 23 -6.81 -15.30 -2.85
C TRP A 23 -7.64 -14.90 -1.63
N GLU A 24 -7.92 -15.87 -0.77
CA GLU A 24 -8.63 -15.65 0.49
C GLU A 24 -7.85 -14.68 1.38
N GLN A 25 -6.57 -14.97 1.65
CA GLN A 25 -5.72 -14.11 2.49
C GLN A 25 -5.56 -12.71 1.91
N LEU A 26 -5.41 -12.57 0.58
CA LEU A 26 -5.38 -11.26 -0.05
C LEU A 26 -6.64 -10.46 0.27
N GLY A 27 -7.81 -11.13 0.27
CA GLY A 27 -9.10 -10.48 0.48
C GLY A 27 -9.53 -10.26 1.91
N THR A 28 -9.13 -11.13 2.84
CA THR A 28 -9.57 -11.08 4.24
C THR A 28 -8.54 -10.47 5.18
N GLU A 29 -7.26 -10.43 4.77
CA GLU A 29 -6.17 -9.88 5.59
C GLU A 29 -5.56 -8.65 4.89
N VAL A 30 -4.97 -8.86 3.70
CA VAL A 30 -4.08 -7.87 3.09
C VAL A 30 -4.83 -6.63 2.61
N PHE A 31 -5.90 -6.79 1.83
CA PHE A 31 -6.65 -5.65 1.32
C PHE A 31 -7.31 -4.83 2.45
N PRO A 32 -7.96 -5.42 3.47
CA PRO A 32 -8.47 -4.67 4.62
C PRO A 32 -7.42 -3.80 5.33
N ASP A 33 -6.21 -4.32 5.56
CA ASP A 33 -5.13 -3.56 6.20
C ASP A 33 -4.73 -2.34 5.35
N ILE A 34 -4.54 -2.56 4.04
CA ILE A 34 -4.22 -1.48 3.09
C ILE A 34 -5.35 -0.45 3.04
N TYR A 35 -6.60 -0.92 3.03
CA TYR A 35 -7.79 -0.07 3.00
C TYR A 35 -7.89 0.81 4.25
N HIS A 36 -7.61 0.27 5.42
CA HIS A 36 -7.56 1.04 6.67
C HIS A 36 -6.51 2.14 6.60
N VAL A 37 -5.29 1.82 6.17
CA VAL A 37 -4.21 2.82 6.01
C VAL A 37 -4.62 3.91 5.00
N ALA A 38 -5.20 3.52 3.87
CA ALA A 38 -5.68 4.47 2.87
C ALA A 38 -6.79 5.39 3.40
N THR A 39 -7.69 4.85 4.23
CA THR A 39 -8.78 5.62 4.86
C THR A 39 -8.23 6.67 5.81
N GLU A 40 -7.25 6.32 6.66
CA GLU A 40 -6.63 7.28 7.57
C GLU A 40 -5.81 8.35 6.83
N LEU A 41 -5.12 7.98 5.75
CA LEU A 41 -4.40 8.94 4.91
C LEU A 41 -5.35 9.88 4.16
N GLY A 42 -6.50 9.39 3.68
CA GLY A 42 -7.50 10.21 3.01
C GLY A 42 -8.10 11.32 3.90
N LYS A 43 -7.95 11.23 5.23
CA LYS A 43 -8.31 12.32 6.16
C LYS A 43 -7.25 13.43 6.21
N GLN A 44 -6.02 13.12 5.82
CA GLN A 44 -4.86 14.02 5.90
C GLN A 44 -4.46 14.60 4.54
N THR A 45 -4.84 13.93 3.44
CA THR A 45 -4.53 14.38 2.08
C THR A 45 -5.65 14.01 1.10
N ASP A 46 -5.83 14.87 0.10
CA ASP A 46 -6.68 14.66 -1.07
C ASP A 46 -6.11 13.65 -2.09
N LYS A 47 -4.84 13.26 -1.95
CA LYS A 47 -4.16 12.35 -2.87
C LYS A 47 -4.59 10.89 -2.72
N VAL A 48 -5.24 10.53 -1.62
CA VAL A 48 -5.68 9.16 -1.35
C VAL A 48 -7.17 9.14 -1.07
N VAL A 49 -7.89 8.25 -1.75
CA VAL A 49 -9.32 8.05 -1.52
C VAL A 49 -9.59 6.56 -1.36
N ALA A 50 -10.12 6.16 -0.21
CA ALA A 50 -10.67 4.84 0.04
C ALA A 50 -12.20 4.95 0.05
N LYS A 51 -12.88 4.29 -0.90
CA LYS A 51 -14.34 4.35 -1.00
C LYS A 51 -14.90 3.04 -1.56
N GLY A 52 -15.90 2.49 -0.87
CA GLY A 52 -16.51 1.22 -1.26
C GLY A 52 -15.47 0.10 -1.20
N SER A 53 -15.19 -0.53 -2.33
CA SER A 53 -14.18 -1.58 -2.46
C SER A 53 -12.92 -1.12 -3.21
N ALA A 54 -12.69 0.19 -3.30
CA ALA A 54 -11.61 0.76 -4.08
C ALA A 54 -10.70 1.68 -3.26
N ILE A 55 -9.41 1.64 -3.59
CA ILE A 55 -8.36 2.53 -3.08
C ILE A 55 -7.75 3.26 -4.27
N SER A 56 -7.81 4.59 -4.27
CA SER A 56 -7.26 5.43 -5.33
C SER A 56 -6.10 6.25 -4.81
N ILE A 57 -5.01 6.32 -5.58
CA ILE A 57 -3.86 7.16 -5.31
C ILE A 57 -3.66 8.09 -6.51
N THR A 58 -3.71 9.39 -6.26
CA THR A 58 -3.45 10.43 -7.25
C THR A 58 -1.98 10.84 -7.22
N THR A 59 -1.34 10.75 -8.39
CA THR A 59 0.05 11.15 -8.60
C THR A 59 0.12 12.23 -9.67
N SER A 60 1.29 12.83 -9.89
CA SER A 60 1.50 13.77 -11.00
C SER A 60 1.27 13.16 -12.39
N LYS A 61 1.29 11.82 -12.50
CA LYS A 61 1.03 11.08 -13.74
C LYS A 61 -0.44 10.68 -13.92
N GLY A 62 -1.29 11.01 -12.95
CA GLY A 62 -2.71 10.63 -12.90
C GLY A 62 -3.06 9.76 -11.70
N THR A 63 -4.33 9.36 -11.66
CA THR A 63 -4.90 8.52 -10.61
C THR A 63 -4.84 7.05 -11.01
N VAL A 64 -4.42 6.22 -10.07
CA VAL A 64 -4.46 4.76 -10.19
C VAL A 64 -5.35 4.23 -9.07
N THR A 65 -6.31 3.39 -9.44
CA THR A 65 -7.25 2.77 -8.52
C THR A 65 -7.05 1.27 -8.46
N LEU A 66 -6.94 0.73 -7.25
CA LEU A 66 -7.02 -0.68 -6.96
C LEU A 66 -8.42 -0.99 -6.45
N GLU A 67 -9.15 -1.85 -7.16
CA GLU A 67 -10.50 -2.26 -6.80
C GLU A 67 -10.54 -3.75 -6.48
N GLN A 68 -11.15 -4.10 -5.35
CA GLN A 68 -11.51 -5.46 -4.99
C GLN A 68 -12.97 -5.71 -5.39
N ARG A 69 -13.24 -6.78 -6.12
CA ARG A 69 -14.60 -7.18 -6.50
C ARG A 69 -14.87 -8.59 -6.03
N ARG A 70 -16.07 -8.84 -5.51
CA ARG A 70 -16.52 -10.18 -5.20
C ARG A 70 -16.75 -10.95 -6.51
N ASP A 71 -16.19 -12.15 -6.60
CA ASP A 71 -16.52 -13.07 -7.69
C ASP A 71 -17.94 -13.61 -7.49
N LYS A 72 -18.87 -13.14 -8.35
CA LYS A 72 -20.28 -13.53 -8.31
C LYS A 72 -20.53 -14.94 -8.87
N THR A 73 -19.53 -15.58 -9.48
CA THR A 73 -19.63 -16.96 -9.96
C THR A 73 -19.48 -17.98 -8.83
N LYS A 74 -18.99 -17.55 -7.65
CA LYS A 74 -18.89 -18.42 -6.46
C LYS A 74 -20.10 -18.26 -5.55
N PRO A 75 -20.52 -19.35 -4.86
CA PRO A 75 -21.55 -19.30 -3.83
C PRO A 75 -21.33 -18.20 -2.79
N GLU A 76 -22.42 -17.67 -2.22
CA GLU A 76 -22.34 -16.53 -1.30
C GLU A 76 -21.56 -16.81 0.00
N ASN A 77 -21.50 -18.08 0.40
CA ASN A 77 -20.73 -18.53 1.56
C ASN A 77 -19.21 -18.65 1.26
N ILE A 78 -18.78 -18.51 0.01
CA ILE A 78 -17.37 -18.52 -0.38
C ILE A 78 -16.93 -17.08 -0.64
N LYS A 79 -16.04 -16.55 0.22
CA LYS A 79 -15.46 -15.21 0.08
C LYS A 79 -14.32 -15.25 -0.95
N HIS A 80 -14.67 -15.26 -2.23
CA HIS A 80 -13.72 -15.15 -3.33
C HIS A 80 -13.71 -13.73 -3.90
N TYR A 81 -12.52 -13.15 -4.02
CA TYR A 81 -12.34 -11.78 -4.50
C TYR A 81 -11.34 -11.74 -5.64
N GLU A 82 -11.68 -10.94 -6.65
CA GLU A 82 -10.82 -10.57 -7.77
C GLU A 82 -10.37 -9.13 -7.61
N TYR A 83 -9.26 -8.78 -8.26
CA TYR A 83 -8.67 -7.46 -8.15
C TYR A 83 -8.44 -6.85 -9.52
N PHE A 84 -8.66 -5.55 -9.60
CA PHE A 84 -8.57 -4.79 -10.83
C PHE A 84 -7.72 -3.54 -10.59
N LEU A 85 -6.85 -3.24 -11.54
CA LEU A 85 -6.22 -1.93 -11.65
C LEU A 85 -6.96 -1.08 -12.67
N LEU A 86 -7.36 0.12 -12.27
CA LEU A 86 -7.99 1.09 -13.13
C LEU A 86 -7.06 2.30 -13.25
N SER A 87 -6.77 2.70 -14.49
CA SER A 87 -6.03 3.93 -14.77
C SER A 87 -6.97 5.10 -15.02
N SER A 88 -6.45 6.31 -14.88
CA SER A 88 -7.13 7.56 -15.28
C SER A 88 -7.58 7.59 -16.75
N THR A 89 -7.01 6.76 -17.61
CA THR A 89 -7.41 6.63 -19.02
C THR A 89 -8.62 5.71 -19.22
N GLY A 90 -9.23 5.21 -18.14
CA GLY A 90 -10.35 4.27 -18.18
C GLY A 90 -9.96 2.83 -18.51
N LYS A 91 -8.66 2.50 -18.52
CA LYS A 91 -8.21 1.12 -18.76
C LYS A 91 -8.37 0.31 -17.49
N GLU A 92 -9.14 -0.76 -17.58
CA GLU A 92 -9.26 -1.78 -16.54
C GLU A 92 -8.34 -2.97 -16.84
N ILE A 93 -7.60 -3.42 -15.82
CA ILE A 93 -6.68 -4.54 -15.92
C ILE A 93 -7.01 -5.55 -14.81
N PRO A 94 -7.61 -6.72 -15.14
CA PRO A 94 -7.80 -7.78 -14.17
C PRO A 94 -6.45 -8.34 -13.73
N LEU A 95 -6.28 -8.54 -12.43
CA LEU A 95 -5.05 -9.05 -11.84
C LEU A 95 -5.15 -10.56 -11.62
N ARG A 96 -4.19 -11.30 -12.16
CA ARG A 96 -3.94 -12.69 -11.74
C ARG A 96 -3.30 -12.71 -10.35
N GLN A 97 -3.41 -13.81 -9.62
CA GLN A 97 -3.01 -13.90 -8.20
C GLN A 97 -1.60 -13.35 -7.90
N MET A 98 -0.60 -13.75 -8.68
CA MET A 98 0.77 -13.24 -8.52
C MET A 98 0.87 -11.72 -8.72
N ASN A 99 0.14 -11.18 -9.70
CA ASN A 99 0.12 -9.74 -9.97
C ASN A 99 -0.73 -8.99 -8.93
N ALA A 100 -1.79 -9.60 -8.41
CA ALA A 100 -2.61 -9.03 -7.34
C ALA A 100 -1.80 -8.85 -6.06
N HIS A 101 -1.07 -9.90 -5.64
CA HIS A 101 -0.17 -9.84 -4.49
C HIS A 101 0.86 -8.71 -4.63
N ARG A 102 1.62 -8.68 -5.73
CA ARG A 102 2.61 -7.62 -6.00
C ARG A 102 2.00 -6.22 -6.08
N THR A 103 0.77 -6.10 -6.58
CA THR A 103 0.08 -4.81 -6.68
C THR A 103 -0.34 -4.31 -5.32
N LEU A 104 -0.92 -5.18 -4.48
CA LEU A 104 -1.27 -4.87 -3.10
C LEU A 104 -0.05 -4.41 -2.30
N GLU A 105 1.06 -5.15 -2.37
CA GLU A 105 2.32 -4.76 -1.72
C GLU A 105 2.81 -3.37 -2.17
N LYS A 106 2.76 -3.08 -3.48
CA LYS A 106 3.14 -1.77 -4.00
C LYS A 106 2.22 -0.65 -3.53
N PHE A 107 0.91 -0.90 -3.45
CA PHE A 107 -0.04 0.05 -2.89
C PHE A 107 0.26 0.32 -1.42
N GLN A 108 0.47 -0.74 -0.63
CA GLN A 108 0.84 -0.62 0.78
C GLN A 108 2.10 0.20 0.97
N LEU A 109 3.18 -0.14 0.25
CA LEU A 109 4.44 0.60 0.30
C LEU A 109 4.25 2.08 -0.03
N LYS A 110 3.47 2.39 -1.08
CA LYS A 110 3.23 3.78 -1.49
C LYS A 110 2.43 4.56 -0.47
N LEU A 111 1.45 3.93 0.18
CA LEU A 111 0.70 4.55 1.27
C LEU A 111 1.58 4.80 2.50
N LEU A 112 2.44 3.84 2.87
CA LEU A 112 3.37 4.01 3.99
C LEU A 112 4.38 5.13 3.72
N GLN A 113 4.96 5.18 2.52
CA GLN A 113 5.86 6.27 2.11
C GLN A 113 5.16 7.63 2.15
N LEU A 114 3.90 7.70 1.74
CA LEU A 114 3.12 8.93 1.81
C LEU A 114 2.84 9.33 3.27
N LYS A 115 2.53 8.36 4.13
CA LYS A 115 2.33 8.60 5.57
C LYS A 115 3.58 9.21 6.22
N GLU A 116 4.74 8.62 5.96
CA GLU A 116 6.03 9.12 6.47
C GLU A 116 6.29 10.54 5.97
N SER A 117 6.11 10.80 4.68
CA SER A 117 6.31 12.14 4.11
C SER A 117 5.35 13.19 4.68
N LEU A 118 4.09 12.82 4.96
CA LEU A 118 3.13 13.73 5.59
C LEU A 118 3.53 14.06 7.03
N ALA A 119 4.02 13.08 7.79
CA ALA A 119 4.52 13.29 9.15
C ALA A 119 5.73 14.24 9.16
N GLU A 120 6.72 14.01 8.29
CA GLU A 120 7.89 14.90 8.17
C GLU A 120 7.52 16.34 7.80
N ASN A 121 6.54 16.52 6.90
CA ASN A 121 6.08 17.86 6.53
C ASN A 121 5.29 18.52 7.67
N GLN A 122 4.52 17.74 8.43
CA GLN A 122 3.82 18.25 9.61
C GLN A 122 4.82 18.73 10.67
N ASP A 123 5.87 17.96 10.95
CA ASP A 123 6.91 18.34 11.90
C ASP A 123 7.62 19.64 11.49
N LYS A 124 7.96 19.77 10.20
CA LYS A 124 8.54 21.02 9.65
C LYS A 124 7.60 22.22 9.81
N ASN A 125 6.31 22.05 9.49
CA ASN A 125 5.34 23.13 9.62
C ASN A 125 5.16 23.55 11.09
N VAL A 126 5.28 22.62 12.04
CA VAL A 126 5.27 22.94 13.48
C VAL A 126 6.53 23.70 13.87
N GLU A 127 7.71 23.25 13.41
CA GLU A 127 8.99 23.92 13.68
C GLU A 127 8.99 25.35 13.12
N GLU A 128 8.56 25.55 11.86
CA GLU A 128 8.41 26.88 11.26
C GLU A 128 7.46 27.78 12.05
N LEU A 129 6.34 27.23 12.55
CA LEU A 129 5.41 27.99 13.39
C LEU A 129 6.06 28.37 14.72
N LEU A 130 6.79 27.45 15.37
CA LEU A 130 7.48 27.71 16.63
C LEU A 130 8.59 28.76 16.45
N ASP A 131 9.36 28.69 15.37
CA ASP A 131 10.39 29.67 15.03
C ASP A 131 9.80 31.05 14.74
N SER A 132 8.57 31.13 14.20
CA SER A 132 7.89 32.41 13.96
C SER A 132 7.39 33.11 15.23
N LEU A 133 7.40 32.42 16.38
CA LEU A 133 6.95 32.97 17.66
C LEU A 133 8.06 33.67 18.45
N PHE A 134 9.33 33.55 18.04
CA PHE A 134 10.50 34.10 18.73
C PHE A 134 11.45 34.83 17.78
#